data_AF-A0A957N0L3-F1
#
_entry.id   AF-A0A957N0L3-F1
#
_cell.length_a   1.000
_cell.length_b   1.000
_cell.length_c   1.000
_cell.angle_alpha   90.00
_cell.angle_beta   90.00
_cell.angle_gamma   90.00
#
_symmetry.space_group_name_H-M   'P 1'
#
loop_
_entity.id
_entity.type
_entity.pdbx_description
1 polymer ?
#
loop_
_entity_poly.entity_id
_entity_poly.type
_entity_poly.pdbx_seq_one_letter_code
_entity_poly.pdbx_strand_id
1 'polypeptide(L)'
;MKTVCSQAREYLVAAGDTIERVAQRFEVPTGQLAAVNRVDPVGPLSEGSRLVIPCAPSVASAPTLAVIAEATPNSSAIVPQTIGFSALGLPLEVYRLGNGSARIVFVGGIHGGYEWNTVLLAYSVLDYLTANPASIPPNTTVEIVPAANPDGVVEVVGHPGRFSVAEVAADTRPGRFNGNGV
;
A
#
# COMPACT_ATOMS: atom_id res chain seq x y z
N MET A 1 -2.74 9.42 -27.22
CA MET A 1 -2.84 7.95 -27.01
C MET A 1 -1.71 7.55 -26.08
N LYS A 2 -2.00 7.24 -24.80
CA LYS A 2 -1.00 6.65 -23.90
C LYS A 2 -0.98 5.15 -24.18
N THR A 3 0.16 4.65 -24.62
CA THR A 3 0.36 3.22 -24.89
C THR A 3 0.26 2.45 -23.57
N VAL A 4 -0.73 1.58 -23.44
CA VAL A 4 -0.79 0.60 -22.35
C VAL A 4 0.36 -0.38 -22.57
N CYS A 5 1.29 -0.48 -21.63
CA CYS A 5 2.38 -1.45 -21.73
C CYS A 5 1.75 -2.86 -21.65
N SER A 6 1.97 -3.72 -22.65
CA SER A 6 1.29 -5.03 -22.72
C SER A 6 2.18 -6.20 -22.32
N GLN A 7 3.46 -5.98 -22.00
CA GLN A 7 4.39 -7.03 -21.59
C GLN A 7 5.48 -6.50 -20.66
N ALA A 8 5.95 -7.34 -19.74
CA ALA A 8 7.17 -7.11 -18.98
C ALA A 8 8.37 -7.05 -19.94
N ARG A 9 9.32 -6.16 -19.68
CA ARG A 9 10.50 -5.93 -20.54
C ARG A 9 11.77 -6.13 -19.74
N GLU A 10 12.81 -6.69 -20.36
CA GLU A 10 14.13 -6.74 -19.74
C GLU A 10 14.91 -5.44 -20.01
N TYR A 11 15.67 -4.98 -19.02
CA TYR A 11 16.57 -3.84 -19.09
C TYR A 11 17.96 -4.24 -18.62
N LEU A 12 19.00 -3.83 -19.35
CA LEU A 12 20.40 -4.03 -18.98
C LEU A 12 20.89 -2.80 -18.21
N VAL A 13 21.34 -3.02 -16.98
CA VAL A 13 21.86 -1.95 -16.10
C VAL A 13 23.15 -1.38 -16.68
N ALA A 14 23.18 -0.06 -16.89
CA ALA A 14 24.35 0.68 -17.32
C ALA A 14 25.13 1.27 -16.14
N ALA A 15 26.35 1.74 -16.40
CA ALA A 15 27.16 2.40 -15.40
C ALA A 15 26.46 3.63 -14.80
N GLY A 16 26.34 3.65 -13.48
CA GLY A 16 25.66 4.72 -12.74
C GLY A 16 24.13 4.66 -12.71
N ASP A 17 23.53 3.56 -13.16
CA ASP A 17 22.10 3.32 -12.97
C ASP A 17 21.77 3.02 -11.50
N THR A 18 20.64 3.54 -11.04
CA THR A 18 20.01 3.21 -9.75
C THR A 18 18.59 2.74 -9.99
N ILE A 19 18.02 2.01 -9.03
CA ILE A 19 16.63 1.54 -9.16
C ILE A 19 15.66 2.69 -9.32
N GLU A 20 15.87 3.80 -8.63
CA GLU A 20 15.08 5.03 -8.78
C GLU A 20 15.14 5.60 -10.21
N ARG A 21 16.34 5.73 -10.80
CA ARG A 21 16.50 6.29 -12.16
C ARG A 21 15.91 5.38 -13.23
N VAL A 22 16.07 4.06 -13.07
CA VAL A 22 15.49 3.07 -13.98
C VAL A 22 13.96 3.08 -13.83
N ALA A 23 13.45 3.10 -12.61
CA ALA A 23 12.01 3.15 -12.33
C ALA A 23 11.35 4.40 -12.94
N GLN A 24 11.95 5.58 -12.75
CA GLN A 24 11.50 6.83 -13.33
C GLN A 24 11.50 6.78 -14.87
N ARG A 25 12.55 6.22 -15.47
CA ARG A 25 12.67 6.08 -16.94
C ARG A 25 11.55 5.24 -17.54
N PHE A 26 11.09 4.22 -16.83
CA PHE A 26 10.04 3.31 -17.29
C PHE A 26 8.66 3.62 -16.73
N GLU A 27 8.50 4.74 -16.01
CA GLU A 27 7.25 5.14 -15.36
C GLU A 27 6.67 4.04 -14.44
N VAL A 28 7.54 3.28 -13.79
CA VAL A 28 7.16 2.24 -12.81
C VAL A 28 7.49 2.72 -11.39
N PRO A 29 6.72 2.33 -10.36
CA PRO A 29 7.08 2.63 -8.98
C PRO A 29 8.42 1.96 -8.59
N THR A 30 9.34 2.73 -7.98
CA THR A 30 10.67 2.27 -7.55
C THR A 30 10.61 1.01 -6.68
N GLY A 31 9.70 0.97 -5.70
CA GLY A 31 9.51 -0.20 -4.85
C GLY A 31 9.00 -1.43 -5.60
N GLN A 32 8.11 -1.23 -6.59
CA GLN A 32 7.63 -2.33 -7.43
C GLN A 32 8.75 -2.90 -8.30
N LEU A 33 9.58 -2.03 -8.90
CA LEU A 33 10.73 -2.45 -9.69
C LEU A 33 11.77 -3.19 -8.83
N ALA A 34 12.06 -2.68 -7.62
CA ALA A 34 12.96 -3.31 -6.67
C ALA A 34 12.47 -4.71 -6.26
N ALA A 35 11.19 -4.83 -5.89
CA ALA A 35 10.57 -6.07 -5.43
C ALA A 35 10.58 -7.17 -6.51
N VAL A 36 10.21 -6.83 -7.75
CA VAL A 36 10.22 -7.78 -8.88
C VAL A 36 11.62 -8.32 -9.15
N ASN A 37 12.64 -7.50 -8.92
CA ASN A 37 14.04 -7.85 -9.20
C ASN A 37 14.82 -8.32 -7.97
N ARG A 38 14.20 -8.33 -6.79
CA ARG A 38 14.83 -8.67 -5.50
C ARG A 38 16.13 -7.91 -5.25
N VAL A 39 16.10 -6.61 -5.55
CA VAL A 39 17.22 -5.68 -5.36
C VAL A 39 16.86 -4.61 -4.34
N ASP A 40 17.88 -4.01 -3.74
CA ASP A 40 17.71 -2.89 -2.82
C ASP A 40 17.15 -1.66 -3.57
N PRO A 41 16.02 -1.06 -3.14
CA PRO A 41 15.44 0.12 -3.78
C PRO A 41 16.30 1.39 -3.69
N VAL A 42 17.21 1.47 -2.71
CA VAL A 42 18.13 2.62 -2.50
C VAL A 42 19.59 2.26 -2.76
N GLY A 43 19.88 0.97 -2.95
CA GLY A 43 21.23 0.47 -3.20
C GLY A 43 21.69 0.67 -4.65
N PRO A 44 23.02 0.61 -4.89
CA PRO A 44 23.58 0.65 -6.23
C PRO A 44 23.23 -0.63 -7.00
N LEU A 45 23.02 -0.51 -8.30
CA LEU A 45 22.84 -1.67 -9.17
C LEU A 45 24.19 -2.14 -9.73
N SER A 46 24.35 -3.46 -9.82
CA SER A 46 25.51 -4.06 -10.48
C SER A 46 25.43 -3.84 -11.99
N GLU A 47 26.42 -3.14 -12.55
CA GLU A 47 26.52 -2.93 -13.99
C GLU A 47 26.47 -4.25 -14.76
N GLY A 48 25.70 -4.28 -15.86
CA GLY A 48 25.51 -5.48 -16.68
C GLY A 48 24.47 -6.48 -16.12
N SER A 49 23.85 -6.21 -14.96
CA SER A 49 22.72 -7.00 -14.48
C SER A 49 21.46 -6.76 -15.32
N ARG A 50 20.55 -7.75 -15.34
CA ARG A 50 19.26 -7.65 -16.03
C ARG A 50 18.16 -7.37 -15.02
N LEU A 51 17.37 -6.35 -15.30
CA LEU A 51 16.14 -6.05 -14.56
C LEU A 51 14.92 -6.40 -15.42
N VAL A 52 13.96 -7.09 -14.80
CA VAL A 52 12.60 -7.24 -15.29
C VAL A 52 11.82 -5.99 -14.92
N ILE A 53 11.48 -5.20 -15.93
CA ILE A 53 10.61 -4.03 -15.81
C ILE A 53 9.16 -4.51 -15.88
N PRO A 54 8.39 -4.45 -14.78
CA PRO A 54 6.99 -4.82 -14.80
C PRO A 54 6.18 -3.82 -15.63
N CYS A 55 5.05 -4.25 -16.20
CA CYS A 55 4.05 -3.31 -16.64
C CYS A 55 3.36 -2.72 -15.40
N ALA A 56 3.62 -1.46 -15.08
CA ALA A 56 2.84 -0.75 -14.08
C ALA A 56 1.51 -0.27 -14.69
N PRO A 57 0.37 -0.36 -13.99
CA PRO A 57 -0.78 0.44 -14.34
C PRO A 57 -0.36 1.92 -14.23
N SER A 58 -0.41 2.64 -15.35
CA SER A 58 -0.17 4.09 -15.40
C SER A 58 -1.11 4.75 -14.38
N VAL A 59 -0.58 5.13 -13.21
CA VAL A 59 -1.23 6.08 -12.32
C VAL A 59 -1.20 7.44 -13.01
N ALA A 60 -2.13 7.63 -13.94
CA ALA A 60 -2.32 8.90 -14.60
C ALA A 60 -2.69 9.92 -13.54
N SER A 61 -1.78 10.87 -13.29
CA SER A 61 -2.08 12.10 -12.57
C SER A 61 -3.23 12.78 -13.32
N ALA A 62 -4.45 12.70 -12.79
CA ALA A 62 -5.62 13.33 -13.40
C ALA A 62 -5.56 14.84 -13.11
N PRO A 63 -5.64 15.71 -14.13
CA PRO A 63 -5.80 17.13 -13.90
C PRO A 63 -7.24 17.39 -13.43
N THR A 64 -7.39 18.25 -12.42
CA THR A 64 -8.68 18.76 -11.97
C THR A 64 -9.31 19.64 -13.05
N LEU A 65 -10.43 19.20 -13.61
CA LEU A 65 -11.41 20.07 -14.24
C LEU A 65 -12.75 19.85 -13.52
N ALA A 66 -13.22 20.90 -12.86
CA ALA A 66 -14.52 20.92 -12.20
C ALA A 66 -15.63 20.85 -13.25
N VAL A 67 -16.44 19.79 -13.20
CA VAL A 67 -17.74 19.74 -13.87
C VAL A 67 -18.80 19.55 -12.80
N ILE A 68 -19.71 20.51 -12.77
CA ILE A 68 -20.89 20.58 -11.91
C ILE A 68 -21.90 19.60 -12.53
N ALA A 69 -22.07 18.41 -11.94
CA ALA A 69 -23.08 17.45 -12.37
C ALA A 69 -23.77 16.84 -11.15
N GLU A 70 -25.10 16.81 -11.26
CA GLU A 70 -26.11 16.48 -10.27
C GLU A 70 -25.92 15.08 -9.65
N ALA A 71 -26.03 15.01 -8.32
CA ALA A 71 -25.69 13.84 -7.52
C ALA A 71 -26.73 12.72 -7.61
N THR A 72 -26.41 11.66 -8.34
CA THR A 72 -26.69 10.29 -7.88
C THR A 72 -25.52 9.84 -7.01
N PRO A 73 -25.74 9.11 -5.89
CA PRO A 73 -24.64 8.73 -5.00
C PRO A 73 -23.84 7.62 -5.69
N ASN A 74 -22.89 8.02 -6.52
CA ASN A 74 -21.78 7.17 -6.90
C ASN A 74 -21.04 6.86 -5.62
N SER A 75 -21.28 5.66 -5.09
CA SER A 75 -20.43 5.01 -4.09
C SER A 75 -19.02 5.00 -4.66
N SER A 76 -18.27 6.06 -4.38
CA SER A 76 -16.85 6.11 -4.67
C SER A 76 -16.26 5.03 -3.80
N ALA A 77 -15.85 3.92 -4.40
CA ALA A 77 -15.23 2.82 -3.68
C ALA A 77 -14.13 3.41 -2.77
N ILE A 78 -14.16 3.07 -1.48
CA ILE A 78 -13.12 3.54 -0.55
C ILE A 78 -11.85 2.76 -0.89
N VAL A 79 -10.98 3.38 -1.68
CA VAL A 79 -9.69 2.83 -2.09
C VAL A 79 -8.62 3.30 -1.10
N PRO A 80 -7.75 2.40 -0.61
CA PRO A 80 -6.65 2.81 0.25
C PRO A 80 -5.66 3.71 -0.48
N GLN A 81 -5.06 4.66 0.23
CA GLN A 81 -3.89 5.40 -0.21
C GLN A 81 -2.64 4.81 0.43
N THR A 82 -1.55 4.70 -0.31
CA THR A 82 -0.25 4.29 0.25
C THR A 82 0.43 5.48 0.92
N ILE A 83 0.78 5.35 2.20
CA ILE A 83 1.49 6.38 2.99
C ILE A 83 2.98 6.09 3.17
N GLY A 84 3.42 4.92 2.75
CA GLY A 84 4.80 4.47 2.85
C GLY A 84 4.93 2.99 2.52
N PHE A 85 6.11 2.44 2.75
CA PHE A 85 6.39 1.02 2.57
C PHE A 85 7.10 0.47 3.82
N SER A 86 6.84 -0.79 4.14
CA SER A 86 7.54 -1.53 5.20
C SER A 86 8.96 -1.94 4.78
N ALA A 87 9.69 -2.65 5.65
CA ALA A 87 11.04 -3.10 5.35
C ALA A 87 11.07 -4.14 4.21
N LEU A 88 10.03 -4.97 4.07
CA LEU A 88 9.88 -5.87 2.91
C LEU A 88 9.27 -5.18 1.67
N GLY A 89 9.06 -3.86 1.72
CA GLY A 89 8.48 -3.11 0.61
C GLY A 89 6.96 -3.27 0.46
N LEU A 90 6.26 -3.76 1.49
CA LEU A 90 4.80 -3.88 1.49
C LEU A 90 4.17 -2.49 1.70
N PRO A 91 3.08 -2.14 0.99
CA PRO A 91 2.44 -0.84 1.15
C PRO A 91 1.86 -0.68 2.55
N LEU A 92 2.13 0.47 3.18
CA LEU A 92 1.38 0.95 4.33
C LEU A 92 0.14 1.68 3.82
N GLU A 93 -1.02 1.08 4.04
CA GLU A 93 -2.29 1.58 3.52
C GLU A 93 -3.04 2.43 4.55
N VAL A 94 -3.61 3.55 4.10
CA VAL A 94 -4.56 4.36 4.84
C VAL A 94 -5.88 4.49 4.08
N TYR A 95 -6.98 4.29 4.78
CA TYR A 95 -8.33 4.56 4.29
C TYR A 95 -8.82 5.87 4.89
N ARG A 96 -9.40 6.75 4.08
CA ARG A 96 -9.89 8.06 4.53
C ARG A 96 -11.40 8.16 4.34
N LEU A 97 -12.12 8.46 5.42
CA LEU A 97 -13.56 8.66 5.44
C LEU A 97 -13.90 10.07 5.96
N GLY A 98 -14.88 10.73 5.34
CA GLY A 98 -15.22 12.12 5.65
C GLY A 98 -14.25 13.15 5.03
N ASN A 99 -14.62 14.42 5.11
CA ASN A 99 -13.93 15.53 4.42
C ASN A 99 -13.70 16.75 5.33
N GLY A 100 -13.77 16.56 6.64
CA GLY A 100 -13.60 17.60 7.63
C GLY A 100 -12.15 18.01 7.89
N SER A 101 -12.00 19.13 8.59
CA SER A 101 -10.68 19.63 8.99
C SER A 101 -10.13 18.96 10.26
N ALA A 102 -10.99 18.48 11.17
CA ALA A 102 -10.56 17.72 12.33
C ALA A 102 -10.20 16.29 11.91
N ARG A 103 -9.03 15.79 12.31
CA ARG A 103 -8.54 14.46 11.92
C ARG A 103 -8.48 13.53 13.13
N ILE A 104 -9.01 12.32 12.95
CA ILE A 104 -8.88 11.21 13.91
C ILE A 104 -8.21 10.05 13.18
N VAL A 105 -7.16 9.48 13.76
CA VAL A 105 -6.43 8.36 13.16
C VAL A 105 -6.60 7.11 14.02
N PHE A 106 -7.06 6.01 13.40
CA PHE A 106 -7.04 4.67 13.98
C PHE A 106 -5.89 3.88 13.37
N VAL A 107 -5.06 3.27 14.22
CA VAL A 107 -3.90 2.48 13.78
C VAL A 107 -3.99 1.09 14.40
N GLY A 108 -4.09 0.07 13.55
CA GLY A 108 -4.03 -1.34 13.93
C GLY A 108 -2.69 -1.98 13.55
N GLY A 109 -2.43 -3.17 14.09
CA GLY A 109 -1.32 -4.01 13.65
C GLY A 109 0.06 -3.40 13.84
N ILE A 110 0.28 -2.62 14.91
CA ILE A 110 1.63 -2.15 15.28
C ILE A 110 2.51 -3.37 15.60
N HIS A 111 1.96 -4.34 16.33
CA HIS A 111 2.54 -5.67 16.45
C HIS A 111 1.81 -6.63 15.49
N GLY A 112 2.30 -6.74 14.25
CA GLY A 112 1.60 -7.45 13.17
C GLY A 112 1.44 -8.96 13.36
N GLY A 113 2.33 -9.57 14.15
CA GLY A 113 2.29 -11.01 14.48
C GLY A 113 1.31 -11.31 15.60
N TYR A 114 1.73 -11.35 16.87
CA TYR A 114 0.87 -11.79 17.99
C TYR A 114 -0.34 -10.89 18.33
N GLU A 115 -0.43 -9.67 17.79
CA GLU A 115 -1.64 -8.81 17.91
C GLU A 115 -2.31 -8.60 16.54
N TRP A 116 -2.23 -9.60 15.66
CA TRP A 116 -2.89 -9.62 14.34
C TRP A 116 -4.39 -9.27 14.43
N ASN A 117 -5.04 -9.63 15.53
CA ASN A 117 -6.46 -9.34 15.77
C ASN A 117 -6.79 -7.84 15.76
N THR A 118 -5.83 -6.96 16.09
CA THR A 118 -6.00 -5.50 16.01
C THR A 118 -6.11 -4.99 14.57
N VAL A 119 -5.55 -5.73 13.60
CA VAL A 119 -5.74 -5.45 12.16
C VAL A 119 -7.18 -5.71 11.77
N LEU A 120 -7.77 -6.82 12.24
CA LEU A 120 -9.18 -7.11 11.99
C LEU A 120 -10.11 -6.11 12.66
N LEU A 121 -9.75 -5.63 13.87
CA LEU A 121 -10.50 -4.55 14.52
C LEU A 121 -10.47 -3.26 13.69
N ALA A 122 -9.32 -2.88 13.14
CA ALA A 122 -9.21 -1.70 12.28
C ALA A 122 -10.04 -1.85 10.98
N TYR A 123 -10.03 -3.03 10.35
CA TYR A 123 -10.94 -3.31 9.22
C TYR A 123 -12.42 -3.31 9.64
N SER A 124 -12.75 -3.74 10.86
CA SER A 124 -14.12 -3.69 11.37
C SER A 124 -14.60 -2.24 11.58
N VAL A 125 -13.72 -1.34 12.03
CA VAL A 125 -13.99 0.10 12.10
C VAL A 125 -14.21 0.67 10.70
N LEU A 126 -13.37 0.31 9.73
CA LEU A 126 -13.51 0.72 8.33
C LEU A 126 -14.86 0.29 7.75
N ASP A 127 -15.22 -0.99 7.90
CA ASP A 127 -16.49 -1.54 7.42
C ASP A 127 -17.68 -0.82 8.08
N TYR A 128 -17.64 -0.65 9.41
CA TYR A 128 -18.71 0.01 10.15
C TYR A 128 -18.90 1.46 9.70
N LEU A 129 -17.84 2.26 9.61
CA LEU A 129 -17.93 3.66 9.22
C LEU A 129 -18.27 3.85 7.74
N THR A 130 -17.87 2.90 6.87
CA THR A 130 -18.28 2.89 5.46
C THR A 130 -19.77 2.60 5.31
N ALA A 131 -20.30 1.65 6.10
CA ALA A 131 -21.73 1.32 6.11
C ALA A 131 -22.59 2.37 6.85
N ASN A 132 -22.00 3.12 7.79
CA ASN A 132 -22.67 4.10 8.64
C ASN A 132 -21.96 5.46 8.56
N PRO A 133 -21.93 6.13 7.39
CA PRO A 133 -21.19 7.39 7.23
C PRO A 133 -21.70 8.51 8.14
N ALA A 134 -22.97 8.47 8.56
CA ALA A 134 -23.56 9.41 9.51
C ALA A 134 -22.96 9.32 10.93
N SER A 135 -22.25 8.22 11.26
CA SER A 135 -21.54 8.08 12.54
C SER A 135 -20.24 8.90 12.59
N ILE A 136 -19.75 9.41 11.45
CA ILE A 136 -18.62 10.33 11.41
C ILE A 136 -19.15 11.74 11.74
N PRO A 137 -18.67 12.40 12.81
CA PRO A 137 -19.15 13.72 13.18
C PRO A 137 -18.91 14.75 12.06
N PRO A 138 -19.76 15.79 11.94
CA PRO A 138 -19.49 16.91 11.03
C PRO A 138 -18.09 17.49 11.27
N ASN A 139 -17.46 18.00 10.21
CA ASN A 139 -16.09 18.53 10.24
C ASN A 139 -15.01 17.53 10.71
N THR A 140 -15.27 16.22 10.64
CA THR A 140 -14.28 15.18 10.93
C THR A 140 -13.87 14.41 9.67
N THR A 141 -12.58 14.10 9.57
CA THR A 141 -12.03 13.07 8.70
C THR A 141 -11.43 11.97 9.57
N VAL A 142 -11.86 10.73 9.33
CA VAL A 142 -11.30 9.54 9.97
C VAL A 142 -10.31 8.89 9.01
N GLU A 143 -9.10 8.65 9.49
CA GLU A 143 -8.06 7.92 8.78
C GLU A 143 -7.80 6.60 9.48
N ILE A 144 -7.75 5.50 8.73
CA ILE A 144 -7.60 4.15 9.28
C ILE A 144 -6.41 3.50 8.61
N VAL A 145 -5.39 3.15 9.39
CA VAL A 145 -4.24 2.35 8.98
C VAL A 145 -4.42 0.96 9.56
N PRO A 146 -4.90 -0.03 8.78
CA PRO A 146 -5.23 -1.34 9.35
C PRO A 146 -4.01 -2.10 9.87
N ALA A 147 -2.89 -2.03 9.16
CA ALA A 147 -1.65 -2.70 9.52
C ALA A 147 -0.46 -1.73 9.42
N ALA A 148 0.02 -1.26 10.58
CA ALA A 148 1.24 -0.46 10.65
C ALA A 148 2.53 -1.29 10.50
N ASN A 149 2.46 -2.60 10.80
CA ASN A 149 3.53 -3.57 10.56
C ASN A 149 3.03 -4.70 9.63
N PRO A 150 2.91 -4.46 8.31
CA PRO A 150 2.45 -5.47 7.37
C PRO A 150 3.46 -6.61 7.19
N ASP A 151 4.75 -6.42 7.50
CA ASP A 151 5.76 -7.49 7.48
C ASP A 151 5.41 -8.56 8.54
N GLY A 152 5.14 -8.11 9.77
CA GLY A 152 4.73 -8.99 10.86
C GLY A 152 3.40 -9.69 10.59
N VAL A 153 2.48 -9.06 9.87
CA VAL A 153 1.21 -9.69 9.44
C VAL A 153 1.47 -10.82 8.44
N VAL A 154 2.31 -10.58 7.43
CA VAL A 154 2.67 -11.61 6.43
C VAL A 154 3.32 -12.83 7.10
N GLU A 155 4.09 -12.66 8.16
CA GLU A 155 4.70 -13.79 8.88
C GLU A 155 3.68 -14.75 9.52
N VAL A 156 2.48 -14.27 9.87
CA VAL A 156 1.42 -15.09 10.49
C VAL A 156 0.31 -15.48 9.53
N VAL A 157 0.04 -14.68 8.50
CA VAL A 157 -1.07 -14.87 7.55
C VAL A 157 -0.59 -15.32 6.16
N GLY A 158 0.66 -15.02 5.79
CA GLY A 158 1.25 -15.38 4.49
C GLY A 158 1.01 -14.38 3.36
N HIS A 159 0.21 -13.33 3.58
CA HIS A 159 -0.03 -12.26 2.60
C HIS A 159 -0.36 -10.92 3.29
N PRO A 160 -0.13 -9.77 2.61
CA PRO A 160 -0.50 -8.47 3.14
C PRO A 160 -2.00 -8.20 3.01
N GLY A 161 -2.47 -7.11 3.61
CA GLY A 161 -3.83 -6.61 3.45
C GLY A 161 -4.84 -7.33 4.35
N ARG A 162 -6.10 -7.34 3.92
CA ARG A 162 -7.21 -7.91 4.69
C ARG A 162 -7.18 -9.44 4.67
N PHE A 163 -7.47 -10.04 5.82
CA PHE A 163 -7.51 -11.50 6.02
C PHE A 163 -8.65 -11.89 6.97
N SER A 164 -8.85 -13.19 7.14
CA SER A 164 -9.79 -13.80 8.07
C SER A 164 -9.06 -14.58 9.18
N VAL A 165 -9.76 -14.85 10.28
CA VAL A 165 -9.19 -15.64 11.40
C VAL A 165 -8.71 -17.02 10.94
N ALA A 166 -9.35 -17.61 9.93
CA ALA A 166 -8.98 -18.93 9.41
C ALA A 166 -7.63 -18.94 8.67
N GLU A 167 -7.14 -17.79 8.22
CA GLU A 167 -5.86 -17.66 7.51
C GLU A 167 -4.66 -17.50 8.46
N VAL A 168 -4.90 -17.31 9.75
CA VAL A 168 -3.83 -17.13 10.74
C VAL A 168 -3.20 -18.49 11.08
N ALA A 169 -1.97 -18.70 10.61
CA ALA A 169 -1.27 -19.97 10.75
C ALA A 169 -0.69 -20.22 12.16
N ALA A 170 -0.41 -19.16 12.92
CA ALA A 170 0.08 -19.25 14.29
C ALA A 170 -0.19 -17.97 15.09
N ASP A 171 -0.87 -18.11 16.23
CA ASP A 171 -1.42 -17.00 17.02
C ASP A 171 -0.36 -16.13 17.72
N THR A 172 0.88 -16.63 17.90
CA THR A 172 1.85 -16.03 18.82
C THR A 172 3.29 -15.95 18.29
N ARG A 173 3.48 -15.82 16.97
CA ARG A 173 4.82 -15.48 16.48
C ARG A 173 5.24 -14.09 16.98
N PRO A 174 6.47 -13.92 17.49
CA PRO A 174 7.01 -12.60 17.79
C PRO A 174 6.86 -11.68 16.58
N GLY A 175 5.94 -10.72 16.70
CA GLY A 175 5.51 -9.84 15.61
C GLY A 175 5.90 -8.39 15.83
N ARG A 176 6.82 -8.15 16.77
CA ARG A 176 7.51 -6.85 16.89
C ARG A 176 8.43 -6.60 15.71
N PHE A 177 8.91 -7.68 15.09
CA PHE A 177 9.89 -7.61 14.02
C PHE A 177 9.28 -6.99 12.76
N ASN A 178 10.00 -6.04 12.17
CA ASN A 178 9.86 -5.70 10.75
C ASN A 178 10.70 -6.68 9.90
N GLY A 179 10.62 -6.56 8.57
CA GLY A 179 11.40 -7.39 7.62
C GLY A 179 12.93 -7.39 7.82
N ASN A 180 13.47 -6.51 8.67
CA ASN A 180 14.89 -6.45 9.02
C ASN A 180 15.23 -7.18 10.33
N GLY A 181 14.27 -7.86 10.97
CA GLY A 181 14.48 -8.58 12.23
C GLY A 181 14.62 -7.68 13.45
N VAL A 182 14.07 -6.46 13.40
CA VAL A 182 14.03 -5.47 14.50
C VAL A 182 12.62 -5.31 15.04
#